data_AF-A0A4P6RKI5-F1
#
_entry.id   AF-A0A4P6RKI5-F1
#
_cell.length_a   1.000
_cell.length_b   1.000
_cell.length_c   1.000
_cell.angle_alpha   90.00
_cell.angle_beta   90.00
_cell.angle_gamma   90.00
#
_symmetry.space_group_name_H-M   'P 1'
#
loop_
_entity.id
_entity.type
_entity.pdbx_description
1 polymer ?
#
loop_
_entity_poly.entity_id
_entity_poly.type
_entity_poly.pdbx_seq_one_letter_code
_entity_poly.pdbx_strand_id
1 'polypeptide(L)'
;MIEKVNISQVMNQYQIVTDADYVCVEKGNSQGKINKGDLLNAMFQKGTPVKDYNLNTEIGIYYINVSVNGTINGPSNSISYGILFVLKGLNNYIVQIACSVTGLLNVFIRTRTELAWSEWKSVNIT
;
A
#
# COMPACT_ATOMS: atom_id res chain seq x y z
N MET A 1 -7.78 -2.06 45.37
CA MET A 1 -7.08 -2.35 44.11
C MET A 1 -7.74 -1.52 43.02
N ILE A 2 -6.99 -0.68 42.30
CA ILE A 2 -7.51 -0.03 41.10
C ILE A 2 -7.34 -1.05 39.97
N GLU A 3 -8.45 -1.56 39.46
CA GLU A 3 -8.44 -2.41 38.29
C GLU A 3 -7.91 -1.59 37.12
N LYS A 4 -6.76 -1.99 36.59
CA LYS A 4 -6.16 -1.34 35.43
C LYS A 4 -7.07 -1.66 34.24
N VAL A 5 -7.85 -0.69 33.78
CA VAL A 5 -8.77 -0.86 32.64
C VAL A 5 -7.97 -1.43 31.47
N ASN A 6 -8.32 -2.65 31.05
CA ASN A 6 -7.71 -3.28 29.91
C ASN A 6 -8.27 -2.64 28.65
N ILE A 7 -7.41 -2.05 27.81
CA ILE A 7 -7.82 -1.34 26.60
C ILE A 7 -8.70 -2.22 25.70
N SER A 8 -8.40 -3.52 25.61
CA SER A 8 -9.15 -4.46 24.80
C SER A 8 -10.57 -4.71 25.32
N GLN A 9 -10.80 -4.61 26.64
CA GLN A 9 -12.15 -4.70 27.21
C GLN A 9 -13.01 -3.49 26.84
N VAL A 10 -12.41 -2.30 26.72
CA VAL A 10 -13.12 -1.08 26.32
C VAL A 10 -13.41 -1.09 24.81
N MET A 11 -12.46 -1.57 23.99
CA MET A 11 -12.65 -1.67 22.54
C MET A 11 -13.73 -2.70 22.16
N ASN A 12 -13.90 -3.78 22.93
CA ASN A 12 -14.93 -4.79 22.68
C ASN A 12 -16.38 -4.32 22.94
N GLN A 13 -16.58 -3.13 23.52
CA GLN A 13 -17.90 -2.56 23.76
C GLN A 13 -18.47 -1.79 22.56
N TYR A 14 -17.65 -1.52 21.53
CA TYR A 14 -18.12 -0.82 20.35
C TYR A 14 -19.12 -1.67 19.54
N GLN A 15 -20.20 -1.03 19.10
CA GLN A 15 -21.21 -1.66 18.24
C GLN A 15 -20.63 -1.89 16.84
N ILE A 16 -21.09 -2.96 16.18
CA ILE A 16 -20.85 -3.16 14.75
C ILE A 16 -21.76 -2.22 13.98
N VAL A 17 -21.18 -1.31 13.20
CA VAL A 17 -21.89 -0.30 12.41
C VAL A 17 -21.44 -0.34 10.96
N THR A 18 -22.30 0.10 10.04
CA THR A 18 -21.97 0.21 8.61
C THR A 18 -21.42 1.58 8.22
N ASP A 19 -21.51 2.57 9.12
CA ASP A 19 -20.96 3.91 8.95
C ASP A 19 -20.54 4.51 10.30
N ALA A 20 -19.52 5.38 10.26
CA ALA A 20 -19.00 6.11 11.42
C ALA A 20 -18.18 7.33 10.97
N ASP A 21 -18.20 8.41 11.74
CA ASP A 21 -17.33 9.57 11.51
C ASP A 21 -15.84 9.25 11.75
N TYR A 22 -15.58 8.31 12.66
CA TYR A 22 -14.26 7.90 13.08
C TYR A 22 -14.14 6.39 13.19
N VAL A 23 -12.94 5.87 12.93
CA VAL A 23 -12.54 4.52 13.33
C VAL A 23 -11.73 4.60 14.61
N CYS A 24 -12.23 4.00 15.69
CA CYS A 24 -11.49 3.87 16.95
C CYS A 24 -10.44 2.76 16.81
N VAL A 25 -9.21 3.03 17.24
CA VAL A 25 -8.07 2.10 17.11
C VAL A 25 -7.29 2.02 18.41
N GLU A 26 -6.57 0.91 18.59
CA GLU A 26 -5.50 0.82 19.58
C GLU A 26 -4.26 1.58 19.07
N LYS A 27 -3.71 2.47 19.89
CA LYS A 27 -2.51 3.25 19.61
C LYS A 27 -1.51 3.01 20.74
N GLY A 28 -0.70 1.96 20.61
CA GLY A 28 0.15 1.48 21.70
C GLY A 28 -0.72 1.07 22.90
N ASN A 29 -0.44 1.64 24.08
CA ASN A 29 -1.21 1.38 25.30
C ASN A 29 -2.36 2.38 25.52
N SER A 30 -2.95 2.92 24.45
CA SER A 30 -3.99 3.95 24.52
C SER A 30 -4.99 3.83 23.37
N GLN A 31 -6.13 4.52 23.48
CA GLN A 31 -7.10 4.66 22.41
C GLN A 31 -6.73 5.81 21.46
N GLY A 32 -6.99 5.62 20.18
CA GLY A 32 -6.94 6.65 19.15
C GLY A 32 -8.19 6.63 18.28
N LYS A 33 -8.34 7.67 17.46
CA LYS A 33 -9.37 7.76 16.42
C LYS A 33 -8.73 8.22 15.12
N ILE A 34 -9.15 7.64 14.01
CA ILE A 34 -8.80 8.07 12.65
C ILE A 34 -10.08 8.61 12.02
N ASN A 35 -10.04 9.81 11.43
CA ASN A 35 -11.18 10.31 10.66
C ASN A 35 -11.48 9.35 9.50
N LYS A 36 -12.76 9.14 9.17
CA LYS A 36 -13.16 8.29 8.04
C LYS A 36 -12.39 8.61 6.74
N GLY A 37 -12.19 9.90 6.44
CA GLY A 37 -11.46 10.36 5.26
C GLY A 37 -9.94 10.07 5.29
N ASP A 38 -9.36 9.90 6.47
CA ASP A 38 -7.92 9.63 6.64
C ASP A 38 -7.61 8.13 6.70
N LEU A 39 -8.63 7.27 6.85
CA LEU A 39 -8.45 5.85 7.11
C LEU A 39 -7.59 5.16 6.05
N LEU A 40 -7.90 5.32 4.76
CA LEU A 40 -7.13 4.68 3.70
C LEU A 40 -5.67 5.17 3.69
N ASN A 41 -5.46 6.47 3.92
CA ASN A 41 -4.12 7.05 4.02
C ASN A 41 -3.33 6.50 5.23
N ALA A 42 -4.00 6.19 6.33
CA ALA A 42 -3.39 5.60 7.53
C ALA A 42 -3.12 4.10 7.39
N MET A 43 -3.92 3.38 6.57
CA MET A 43 -3.81 1.93 6.39
C MET A 43 -2.76 1.52 5.35
N PHE A 44 -2.55 2.31 4.30
CA PHE A 44 -1.53 2.01 3.29
C PHE A 44 -0.17 2.61 3.67
N GLN A 45 0.87 1.79 3.62
CA GLN A 45 2.24 2.29 3.72
C GLN A 45 2.51 3.24 2.56
N LYS A 46 2.98 4.45 2.87
CA LYS A 46 3.58 5.38 1.89
C LYS A 46 5.08 5.18 1.92
N GLY A 47 5.57 4.34 1.01
CA GLY A 47 6.98 3.96 1.00
C GLY A 47 7.89 4.99 0.32
N THR A 48 9.18 4.84 0.56
CA THR A 48 10.25 5.59 -0.11
C THR A 48 10.32 5.28 -1.61
N PRO A 49 11.04 6.08 -2.42
CA PRO A 49 11.03 5.89 -3.86
C PRO A 49 11.52 4.49 -4.24
N VAL A 50 10.79 3.82 -5.12
CA VAL A 50 11.09 2.46 -5.58
C VAL A 50 12.45 2.43 -6.27
N LYS A 51 13.36 1.59 -5.77
CA LYS A 51 14.69 1.35 -6.37
C LYS A 51 14.77 -0.01 -7.07
N ASP A 52 14.40 -1.06 -6.35
CA ASP A 52 14.21 -2.40 -6.89
C ASP A 52 12.78 -2.85 -6.64
N TYR A 53 12.01 -2.97 -7.72
CA TYR A 53 10.61 -3.33 -7.65
C TYR A 53 10.40 -4.72 -7.01
N ASN A 54 11.38 -5.62 -7.06
CA ASN A 54 11.26 -6.94 -6.45
C ASN A 54 11.27 -6.91 -4.92
N LEU A 55 11.79 -5.83 -4.30
CA LEU A 55 11.86 -5.67 -2.85
C LEU A 55 10.58 -5.06 -2.26
N ASN A 56 9.78 -4.37 -3.09
CA ASN A 56 8.49 -3.80 -2.70
C ASN A 56 7.40 -4.87 -2.63
N THR A 57 7.41 -5.66 -1.55
CA THR A 57 6.52 -6.82 -1.35
C THR A 57 5.41 -6.58 -0.32
N GLU A 58 5.47 -5.48 0.41
CA GLU A 58 4.46 -5.11 1.40
C GLU A 58 3.32 -4.31 0.79
N ILE A 59 2.13 -4.45 1.37
CA ILE A 59 0.94 -3.73 0.89
C ILE A 59 1.18 -2.22 1.04
N GLY A 60 1.04 -1.47 -0.04
CA GLY A 60 1.31 -0.05 0.01
C GLY A 60 1.20 0.67 -1.32
N ILE A 61 1.36 1.98 -1.21
CA ILE A 61 1.43 2.92 -2.31
C ILE A 61 2.82 3.55 -2.27
N TYR A 62 3.61 3.32 -3.30
CA TYR A 62 5.00 3.76 -3.37
C TYR A 62 5.17 4.79 -4.49
N TYR A 63 6.12 5.69 -4.30
CA TYR A 63 6.47 6.69 -5.29
C TYR A 63 7.51 6.13 -6.27
N ILE A 64 7.31 6.34 -7.57
CA ILE A 64 8.29 6.01 -8.62
C ILE A 64 8.99 7.29 -9.03
N ASN A 65 10.33 7.28 -8.98
CA ASN A 65 11.18 8.36 -9.49
C ASN A 65 12.49 7.77 -10.02
N VAL A 66 12.57 7.66 -11.33
CA VAL A 66 13.70 6.99 -11.99
C VAL A 66 14.97 7.82 -11.95
N SER A 67 14.86 9.15 -11.94
CA SER A 67 16.03 10.03 -11.88
C SER A 67 16.78 9.94 -10.55
N VAL A 68 16.13 9.45 -9.49
CA VAL A 68 16.72 9.32 -8.15
C VAL A 68 17.28 7.91 -7.92
N ASN A 69 16.61 6.85 -8.39
CA ASN A 69 16.91 5.48 -7.97
C ASN A 69 17.12 4.45 -9.11
N GLY A 70 16.95 4.81 -10.38
CA GLY A 70 16.95 3.85 -11.50
C GLY A 70 15.71 2.95 -11.52
N THR A 71 15.73 1.89 -12.33
CA THR A 71 14.61 0.93 -12.51
C THR A 71 15.07 -0.53 -12.41
N ILE A 72 15.60 -0.95 -11.27
CA ILE A 72 15.97 -2.37 -11.12
C ILE A 72 14.67 -3.19 -11.07
N ASN A 73 14.56 -4.19 -11.96
CA ASN A 73 13.37 -5.02 -12.13
C ASN A 73 12.06 -4.24 -12.38
N GLY A 74 12.16 -2.97 -12.79
CA GLY A 74 11.02 -2.14 -13.14
C GLY A 74 10.55 -2.42 -14.58
N PRO A 75 9.38 -1.91 -14.97
CA PRO A 75 8.96 -1.94 -16.36
C PRO A 75 9.99 -1.17 -17.20
N SER A 76 10.41 -1.73 -18.33
CA SER A 76 11.47 -1.19 -19.18
C SER A 76 11.20 0.28 -19.55
N ASN A 77 12.03 1.19 -19.01
CA ASN A 77 12.20 2.61 -19.35
C ASN A 77 10.95 3.48 -19.59
N SER A 78 9.78 3.11 -19.07
CA SER A 78 8.52 3.77 -19.51
C SER A 78 7.88 4.72 -18.50
N ILE A 79 8.34 4.74 -17.24
CA ILE A 79 7.77 5.63 -16.21
C ILE A 79 8.90 6.44 -15.57
N SER A 80 9.01 7.73 -15.87
CA SER A 80 9.93 8.62 -15.15
C SER A 80 9.43 8.97 -13.75
N TYR A 81 8.14 9.26 -13.64
CA TYR A 81 7.43 9.56 -12.39
C TYR A 81 6.11 8.82 -12.34
N GLY A 82 5.81 8.20 -11.20
CA GLY A 82 4.64 7.33 -11.10
C GLY A 82 4.29 6.92 -9.68
N ILE A 83 3.27 6.07 -9.61
CA ILE A 83 2.83 5.40 -8.40
C ILE A 83 2.90 3.90 -8.63
N LEU A 84 3.50 3.18 -7.69
CA LEU A 84 3.45 1.72 -7.61
C LEU A 84 2.45 1.32 -6.52
N PHE A 85 1.42 0.60 -6.92
CA PHE A 85 0.55 -0.13 -5.99
C PHE A 85 1.10 -1.54 -5.80
N VAL A 86 1.20 -1.97 -4.55
CA VAL A 86 1.55 -3.34 -4.18
C VAL A 86 0.37 -3.93 -3.41
N LEU A 87 -0.19 -5.00 -3.95
CA LEU A 87 -1.26 -5.77 -3.34
C LEU A 87 -0.70 -7.15 -3.00
N LYS A 88 -0.93 -7.62 -1.78
CA LYS A 88 -0.42 -8.91 -1.28
C LYS A 88 -1.59 -9.77 -0.86
N GLY A 89 -1.73 -10.93 -1.51
CA GLY A 89 -2.65 -11.99 -1.11
C GLY A 89 -1.98 -12.97 -0.14
N LEU A 90 -2.66 -14.09 0.09
CA LEU A 90 -2.08 -15.22 0.84
C LEU A 90 -0.87 -15.80 0.09
N ASN A 91 -0.06 -16.60 0.79
CA ASN A 91 1.09 -17.31 0.23
C ASN A 91 2.06 -16.43 -0.59
N ASN A 92 2.23 -15.15 -0.22
CA ASN A 92 3.10 -14.22 -0.95
C ASN A 92 2.75 -14.04 -2.44
N TYR A 93 1.51 -14.33 -2.86
CA TYR A 93 1.02 -13.87 -4.16
C TYR A 93 0.94 -12.35 -4.14
N ILE A 94 1.67 -11.68 -5.03
CA ILE A 94 1.72 -10.22 -5.07
C ILE A 94 1.31 -9.74 -6.44
N VAL A 95 0.54 -8.66 -6.50
CA VAL A 95 0.26 -7.90 -7.70
C VAL A 95 0.94 -6.54 -7.56
N GLN A 96 1.70 -6.15 -8.57
CA GLN A 96 2.27 -4.83 -8.69
C GLN A 96 1.66 -4.11 -9.88
N ILE A 97 1.19 -2.89 -9.65
CA ILE A 97 0.62 -2.01 -10.68
C ILE A 97 1.38 -0.69 -10.64
N ALA A 98 2.13 -0.40 -11.69
CA ALA A 98 2.88 0.84 -11.83
C ALA A 98 2.19 1.75 -12.85
N CYS A 99 1.82 2.94 -12.43
CA CYS A 99 1.15 3.93 -13.26
C CYS A 99 2.05 5.16 -13.43
N SER A 100 2.25 5.61 -14.66
CA SER A 100 2.84 6.93 -14.91
C SER A 100 1.90 8.03 -14.46
N VAL A 101 2.42 9.08 -13.83
CA VAL A 101 1.63 10.29 -13.47
C VAL A 101 2.04 11.52 -14.29
N THR A 102 3.02 11.39 -15.17
CA THR A 102 3.50 12.45 -16.07
C THR A 102 3.72 11.88 -17.47
N GLY A 103 3.45 12.68 -18.50
CA GLY A 103 3.62 12.26 -19.89
C GLY A 103 2.49 11.35 -20.37
N LEU A 104 2.83 10.37 -21.22
CA LEU A 104 1.87 9.38 -21.71
C LEU A 104 1.38 8.50 -20.55
N LEU A 105 0.06 8.40 -20.40
CA LEU A 105 -0.55 7.56 -19.37
C LEU A 105 -0.41 6.09 -19.75
N ASN A 106 0.52 5.42 -19.07
CA ASN A 106 0.78 4.00 -19.21
C ASN A 106 0.59 3.30 -17.87
N VAL A 107 -0.06 2.14 -17.91
CA VAL A 107 -0.21 1.25 -16.75
C VAL A 107 0.56 -0.02 -17.03
N PHE A 108 1.41 -0.39 -16.09
CA PHE A 108 2.17 -1.64 -16.11
C PHE A 108 1.66 -2.52 -14.98
N ILE A 109 1.51 -3.81 -15.27
CA ILE A 109 1.11 -4.81 -14.30
C ILE A 109 2.08 -5.99 -14.36
N ARG A 110 2.41 -6.53 -13.19
CA ARG A 110 3.04 -7.83 -13.06
C ARG A 110 2.56 -8.52 -11.79
N THR A 111 2.83 -9.80 -11.71
CA THR A 111 2.51 -10.62 -10.55
C THR A 111 3.74 -11.34 -10.04
N ARG A 112 3.70 -11.77 -8.79
CA ARG A 112 4.65 -12.71 -8.22
C ARG A 112 3.89 -13.90 -7.66
N THR A 113 4.37 -15.10 -8.00
CA THR A 113 4.02 -16.33 -7.29
C THR A 113 4.93 -16.49 -6.07
N GLU A 114 4.74 -17.53 -5.27
CA GLU A 114 5.62 -17.83 -4.12
C GLU A 114 7.12 -17.74 -4.45
N LEU A 115 7.50 -18.09 -5.68
CA LEU A 115 8.89 -18.32 -6.09
C LEU A 115 9.43 -17.29 -7.08
N ALA A 116 8.60 -16.67 -7.92
CA ALA A 116 9.10 -15.89 -9.04
C ALA A 116 8.20 -14.72 -9.44
N TRP A 117 8.84 -13.66 -9.94
CA TRP A 117 8.17 -12.54 -10.60
C TRP A 117 7.86 -12.90 -12.05
N SER A 118 6.68 -12.51 -12.53
CA SER A 118 6.38 -12.47 -13.95
C SER A 118 7.06 -11.27 -14.60
N GLU A 119 7.21 -11.34 -15.92
CA GLU A 119 7.49 -10.16 -16.74
C GLU A 119 6.42 -9.07 -16.55
N TRP A 120 6.82 -7.82 -16.77
CA TRP A 120 5.88 -6.70 -16.84
C TRP A 120 5.06 -6.75 -18.13
N LYS A 121 3.77 -6.44 -18.01
CA LYS A 121 2.85 -6.21 -19.14
C LYS A 121 2.33 -4.78 -19.07
N SER A 122 2.08 -4.16 -20.22
CA SER A 122 1.65 -2.77 -20.30
C SER A 122 0.36 -2.58 -21.08
N VAL A 123 -0.38 -1.54 -20.72
CA VAL A 123 -1.51 -0.99 -21.47
C VAL A 123 -1.32 0.52 -21.55
N ASN A 124 -1.39 1.05 -22.77
CA ASN A 124 -1.38 2.50 -23.00
C ASN A 124 -2.82 2.99 -22.92
N ILE A 125 -3.04 4.08 -22.18
CA ILE A 125 -4.36 4.70 -22.05
C ILE A 125 -4.37 5.92 -22.97
N THR A 126 -5.24 5.87 -23.98
CA THR A 126 -5.46 6.92 -24.98
C THR A 126 -6.77 7.64 -24.75
#